data_AF-A0AAD9B612-F1
#
_entry.id   AF-A0AAD9B612-F1
#
_cell.length_a   1.000
_cell.length_b   1.000
_cell.length_c   1.000
_cell.angle_alpha   90.00
_cell.angle_beta   90.00
_cell.angle_gamma   90.00
#
_symmetry.space_group_name_H-M   'P 1'
#
loop_
_entity.id
_entity.type
_entity.pdbx_description
1 polymer ?
#
loop_
_entity_poly.entity_id
_entity_poly.type
_entity_poly.pdbx_seq_one_letter_code
_entity_poly.pdbx_strand_id
1 'polypeptide(L)' 'MIRAPVEGDFWQVDHIRPVYSGGGQCSLENLQTLCTVCHKVRTAQQAKERSQKKKSVAASKVASDISRFFFRK' A
#
# COMPACT_ATOMS: atom_id res chain seq x y z
N MET A 1 -6.06 -19.76 -17.89
CA MET A 1 -5.19 -19.54 -19.06
C MET A 1 -5.60 -18.23 -19.71
N ILE A 2 -4.68 -17.27 -19.87
CA ILE A 2 -4.98 -15.97 -20.50
C ILE A 2 -5.18 -16.22 -22.00
N ARG A 3 -6.32 -15.78 -22.55
CA ARG A 3 -6.72 -16.08 -23.94
C ARG A 3 -6.36 -14.98 -24.95
N ALA A 4 -6.15 -13.75 -24.46
CA ALA A 4 -5.72 -12.60 -25.24
C ALA A 4 -4.83 -11.73 -24.34
N PRO A 5 -3.51 -12.01 -24.30
CA PRO A 5 -2.61 -11.32 -23.38
C PRO A 5 -2.39 -9.87 -23.81
N VAL A 6 -2.37 -8.97 -22.82
CA VAL A 6 -1.96 -7.57 -22.98
C VAL A 6 -0.80 -7.26 -22.04
N GLU A 7 -0.04 -6.19 -22.30
CA GLU A 7 1.17 -5.86 -21.54
C GLU A 7 0.90 -5.74 -20.03
N GLY A 8 -0.27 -5.18 -19.69
CA GLY A 8 -0.72 -5.01 -18.31
C GLY A 8 -0.94 -6.33 -17.54
N ASP A 9 -1.04 -7.47 -18.22
CA ASP A 9 -1.14 -8.77 -17.55
C ASP A 9 0.19 -9.20 -16.92
N PHE A 10 1.31 -8.65 -17.40
CA PHE A 10 2.65 -9.07 -17.02
C PHE A 10 3.32 -8.06 -16.10
N TRP A 11 3.13 -6.76 -16.35
CA TRP A 11 3.80 -5.71 -15.59
C TRP A 11 2.93 -4.48 -15.36
N GLN A 12 3.29 -3.70 -14.34
CA GLN A 12 2.64 -2.48 -13.91
C GLN A 12 3.70 -1.48 -13.44
N VAL A 13 3.40 -0.19 -13.58
CA VAL A 13 4.15 0.88 -12.90
C VAL A 13 3.63 1.03 -11.48
N ASP A 14 4.53 1.09 -10.51
CA ASP A 14 4.21 1.37 -9.10
C ASP A 14 5.07 2.52 -8.56
N HIS A 15 4.64 3.13 -7.47
CA HIS A 15 5.43 4.15 -6.78
C HIS A 15 6.47 3.50 -5.87
N ILE A 16 7.72 3.96 -5.93
CA ILE A 16 8.78 3.57 -4.98
C ILE A 16 8.36 4.00 -3.56
N ARG A 17 7.97 5.29 -3.41
CA ARG A 17 7.32 5.82 -2.23
C ARG A 17 5.83 6.03 -2.51
N PRO A 18 4.91 5.33 -1.83
CA PRO A 18 3.48 5.43 -2.13
C PRO A 18 2.87 6.74 -1.65
N VAL A 19 1.78 7.18 -2.31
CA VAL A 19 1.11 8.47 -2.06
C VAL A 19 0.72 8.68 -0.59
N TYR A 20 0.16 7.66 0.09
CA TYR A 20 -0.26 7.78 1.51
C TYR A 20 0.91 8.00 2.50
N SER A 21 2.14 7.79 2.03
CA SER A 21 3.39 8.03 2.77
C SER A 21 4.10 9.31 2.31
N GLY A 22 3.48 10.13 1.47
CA GLY A 22 4.02 11.39 0.96
C GLY A 22 4.71 11.30 -0.41
N GLY A 23 4.61 10.18 -1.13
CA GLY A 23 5.20 10.02 -2.47
C GLY A 23 4.26 10.35 -3.63
N GLY A 24 3.48 11.43 -3.52
CA GLY A 24 2.53 11.87 -4.55
C GLY A 24 3.14 12.57 -5.77
N GLN A 25 4.46 12.54 -5.92
CA GLN A 25 5.11 13.05 -7.12
C GLN A 25 5.08 11.96 -8.20
N CYS A 26 4.42 12.25 -9.32
CA CYS A 26 4.50 11.45 -10.55
C CYS A 26 5.84 11.67 -11.29
N SER A 27 6.91 11.97 -10.54
CA SER A 27 8.24 12.07 -11.11
C SER A 27 8.77 10.67 -11.44
N LEU A 28 9.47 10.55 -12.57
CA LEU A 28 10.03 9.27 -13.02
C LEU A 28 10.97 8.64 -11.98
N GLU A 29 11.62 9.46 -11.17
CA GLU A 29 12.50 9.03 -10.07
C GLU A 29 11.77 8.28 -8.93
N ASN A 30 10.43 8.43 -8.83
CA ASN A 30 9.61 7.76 -7.83
C ASN A 30 8.77 6.62 -8.43
N LEU A 31 9.04 6.22 -9.67
CA LEU A 31 8.33 5.13 -10.34
C LEU A 31 9.25 3.91 -10.51
N GLN A 32 8.67 2.73 -10.34
CA GLN A 32 9.35 1.45 -10.54
C GLN A 32 8.46 0.51 -11.34
N THR A 33 9.07 -0.37 -12.12
CA THR A 33 8.36 -1.43 -12.85
C THR A 33 8.27 -2.68 -11.97
N LEU A 34 7.06 -3.23 -11.83
CA LEU A 34 6.82 -4.48 -11.11
C LEU A 34 6.07 -5.46 -12.01
N CYS A 35 6.34 -6.76 -11.86
CA CYS A 35 5.45 -7.76 -12.43
C CYS A 35 4.08 -7.72 -11.72
N THR A 36 3.02 -8.18 -12.38
CA THR A 36 1.66 -8.14 -11.82
C THR A 36 1.51 -8.86 -10.49
N VAL A 37 2.27 -9.95 -10.26
CA VAL A 37 2.28 -10.67 -8.99
C VAL A 37 2.88 -9.79 -7.88
N CYS A 38 4.06 -9.22 -8.11
CA CYS A 38 4.71 -8.30 -7.17
C CYS A 38 3.84 -7.08 -6.88
N HIS A 39 3.23 -6.50 -7.92
CA HIS A 39 2.34 -5.36 -7.79
C HIS A 39 1.11 -5.67 -6.93
N LYS A 40 0.49 -6.86 -7.08
CA LYS A 40 -0.64 -7.30 -6.25
C LYS A 40 -0.25 -7.46 -4.78
N VAL A 41 0.91 -8.07 -4.50
CA VAL A 41 1.43 -8.22 -3.13
C VAL A 41 1.65 -6.85 -2.49
N ARG A 42 2.30 -5.93 -3.22
CA ARG A 42 2.53 -4.54 -2.76
C ARG A 42 1.21 -3.82 -2.49
N THR A 43 0.25 -3.90 -3.41
CA THR A 43 -1.07 -3.28 -3.27
C THR A 43 -1.80 -3.77 -2.02
N ALA A 44 -1.78 -5.09 -1.76
CA ALA A 44 -2.42 -5.67 -0.58
C ALA A 44 -1.76 -5.20 0.73
N GLN A 45 -0.42 -5.18 0.76
CA GLN A 45 0.35 -4.69 1.91
C GLN A 45 0.06 -3.21 2.20
N GLN A 46 0.11 -2.36 1.17
CA GLN A 46 -0.22 -0.93 1.29
C GLN A 46 -1.67 -0.71 1.74
N ALA A 47 -2.62 -1.50 1.26
CA ALA A 47 -4.02 -1.43 1.69
C ALA A 47 -4.16 -1.71 3.20
N LYS A 48 -3.46 -2.73 3.71
CA LYS A 48 -3.40 -3.07 5.14
C LYS A 48 -2.81 -1.93 5.95
N GLU A 49 -1.66 -1.40 5.54
CA GLU A 49 -0.99 -0.28 6.23
C GLU A 49 -1.85 0.98 6.27
N ARG A 50 -2.51 1.34 5.15
CA ARG A 50 -3.45 2.48 5.11
C ARG A 50 -4.60 2.29 6.07
N SER A 51 -5.17 1.08 6.15
CA SER A 51 -6.25 0.77 7.09
C SER A 51 -5.79 0.91 8.54
N GLN A 52 -4.61 0.37 8.88
CA GLN A 52 -4.02 0.49 10.22
C GLN A 52 -3.74 1.95 10.59
N LYS A 53 -3.17 2.75 9.69
CA LYS A 53 -2.90 4.18 9.91
C LYS A 53 -4.19 4.98 10.13
N LYS A 54 -5.26 4.67 9.38
CA LYS A 54 -6.58 5.31 9.60
C LYS A 54 -7.14 4.96 10.98
N LYS A 55 -7.04 3.68 11.40
CA LYS A 55 -7.48 3.23 12.72
C LYS A 55 -6.70 3.89 13.84
N SER A 56 -5.37 3.96 13.75
CA SER A 56 -4.55 4.61 14.77
C SER A 56 -4.82 6.11 14.86
N VAL A 57 -4.97 6.81 13.73
CA VAL A 57 -5.35 8.23 13.73
C VAL A 57 -6.72 8.45 14.36
N ALA A 58 -7.71 7.60 14.05
CA ALA A 58 -9.04 7.68 14.66
C ALA A 58 -8.99 7.39 16.16
N ALA A 59 -8.24 6.35 16.56
CA ALA A 59 -8.06 5.99 17.95
C ALA A 59 -7.35 7.09 18.74
N SER A 60 -6.31 7.74 18.20
CA SER A 60 -5.63 8.86 18.85
C SER A 60 -6.51 10.10 19.06
N LYS A 61 -7.59 10.26 18.27
CA LYS A 61 -8.56 11.36 18.47
C LYS A 61 -9.48 11.11 19.66
N VAL A 62 -9.65 9.86 20.07
CA VAL A 62 -10.41 9.46 21.25
C VAL A 62 -9.38 9.22 22.35
N ALA A 63 -9.53 9.77 23.55
CA ALA A 63 -8.51 9.71 24.60
C ALA A 63 -8.20 8.29 25.16
N SER A 64 -8.59 7.23 24.46
CA SER A 64 -8.61 5.84 24.95
C SER A 64 -8.26 4.86 23.81
N ASP A 65 -7.09 5.01 23.17
CA ASP A 65 -6.60 3.99 22.25
C ASP A 65 -6.12 2.75 23.03
N ILE A 66 -7.04 1.80 23.24
CA ILE A 66 -6.75 0.56 23.95
C ILE A 66 -6.04 -0.49 23.08
N SER A 67 -5.81 -0.23 21.78
CA SER A 67 -5.23 -1.22 20.88
C SER A 67 -3.83 -1.67 21.32
N ARG A 68 -3.07 -0.79 21.99
CA ARG A 68 -1.75 -1.09 22.58
C ARG A 68 -1.78 -2.17 23.67
N PHE A 69 -2.90 -2.37 24.37
CA PHE A 69 -3.01 -3.40 25.41
C PHE A 69 -2.97 -4.82 24.82
N PHE A 70 -3.45 -5.00 23.59
CA PHE A 70 -3.51 -6.31 22.95
C PHE A 70 -2.19 -6.74 22.28
N PHE A 71 -1.21 -5.85 22.15
CA PHE A 71 0.10 -6.15 21.55
C PHE A 71 1.21 -6.44 22.57
N ARG A 72 0.98 -6.22 23.87
CA ARG A 72 1.91 -6.67 24.93
C ARG A 72 1.68 -8.17 25.16
N LYS A 73 2.55 -9.00 24.59
CA LYS A 73 2.81 -10.36 25.06
C LYS A 73 4.16 -10.38 25.76
#